data_AF-A0A1Q3QR33-F1
#
_entry.id   AF-A0A1Q3QR33-F1
#
_cell.length_a   1.000
_cell.length_b   1.000
_cell.length_c   1.000
_cell.angle_alpha   90.00
_cell.angle_beta   90.00
_cell.angle_gamma   90.00
#
_symmetry.space_group_name_H-M   'P 1'
#
loop_
_entity.id
_entity.type
_entity.pdbx_description
1 polymer ?
#
loop_
_entity_poly.entity_id
_entity_poly.type
_entity_poly.pdbx_seq_one_letter_code
_entity_poly.pdbx_strand_id
1 'polypeptide(L)'
;MSSKLNLTDDQKAKITPIIADRQTQMRALMADTSGRRLRKARKAKSIMSDSDKKIQAVLTSDQRKTYAQMKEQRKEQLQERRQQHAGSDMQ
;
A
#
# COMPACT_ATOMS: atom_id res chain seq x y z
N MET A 1 8.74 -1.22 -6.20
CA MET A 1 8.69 0.19 -5.75
C MET A 1 10.06 0.85 -5.91
N SER A 2 11.12 0.30 -5.32
CA SER A 2 12.47 0.91 -5.35
C SER A 2 13.02 1.16 -6.77
N SER A 3 12.95 0.17 -7.67
CA SER A 3 13.43 0.30 -9.05
C SER A 3 12.61 1.26 -9.92
N LYS A 4 11.29 1.30 -9.73
CA LYS A 4 10.39 2.20 -10.50
C LYS A 4 10.51 3.68 -10.11
N LEU A 5 11.04 3.96 -8.92
CA LEU A 5 11.19 5.32 -8.41
C LEU A 5 12.63 5.82 -8.48
N ASN A 6 13.58 5.02 -8.99
CA ASN A 6 15.00 5.35 -9.01
C ASN A 6 15.48 5.92 -7.67
N LEU A 7 15.14 5.24 -6.57
CA LEU A 7 15.45 5.74 -5.22
C LEU A 7 16.97 5.81 -5.01
N THR A 8 17.44 6.92 -4.44
CA THR A 8 18.82 7.01 -3.95
C THR A 8 19.01 6.11 -2.72
N ASP A 9 20.27 5.83 -2.36
CA ASP A 9 20.54 4.98 -1.20
C ASP A 9 20.07 5.62 0.11
N ASP A 10 20.17 6.94 0.25
CA ASP A 10 19.59 7.68 1.38
C ASP A 10 18.06 7.55 1.44
N GLN A 11 17.38 7.62 0.29
CA GLN A 11 15.93 7.42 0.23
C GLN A 11 15.56 5.98 0.59
N LYS A 12 16.31 4.99 0.11
CA LYS A 12 16.11 3.58 0.49
C LYS A 12 16.31 3.38 1.99
N ALA A 13 17.35 3.97 2.58
CA ALA A 13 17.62 3.88 4.02
C ALA A 13 16.47 4.47 4.85
N LYS A 14 15.86 5.58 4.40
CA LYS A 14 14.68 6.18 5.07
C LYS A 14 13.38 5.41 4.84
N ILE A 15 13.19 4.85 3.64
CA ILE A 15 11.94 4.14 3.26
C ILE A 15 11.88 2.72 3.86
N THR A 16 13.00 2.02 3.97
CA THR A 16 13.07 0.65 4.51
C THR A 16 12.38 0.50 5.87
N PRO A 17 12.70 1.30 6.91
CA PRO A 17 12.05 1.18 8.22
C PRO A 17 10.55 1.52 8.15
N ILE A 18 10.12 2.43 7.27
CA ILE A 18 8.70 2.76 7.07
C ILE A 18 7.93 1.54 6.50
N ILE A 19 8.56 0.80 5.58
CA ILE A 19 7.96 -0.42 5.02
C ILE A 19 7.94 -1.53 6.06
N ALA A 20 9.00 -1.70 6.85
CA ALA A 20 9.08 -2.71 7.90
C ALA A 20 8.03 -2.48 9.01
N ASP A 21 7.86 -1.23 9.46
CA ASP A 21 6.80 -0.84 10.42
C ASP A 21 5.41 -1.16 9.87
N ARG A 22 5.13 -0.75 8.63
CA ARG A 22 3.86 -1.09 7.96
C ARG A 22 3.62 -2.60 7.93
N GLN A 23 4.62 -3.40 7.55
CA GLN A 23 4.49 -4.86 7.49
C GLN A 23 4.20 -5.45 8.87
N THR A 24 4.87 -4.96 9.91
CA THR A 24 4.68 -5.39 11.29
C THR A 24 3.27 -5.09 11.77
N GLN A 25 2.78 -3.87 11.57
CA GLN A 25 1.42 -3.46 11.95
C GLN A 25 0.34 -4.25 11.20
N MET A 26 0.56 -4.54 9.92
CA MET A 26 -0.35 -5.35 9.13
C MET A 26 -0.37 -6.81 9.58
N ARG A 27 0.79 -7.41 9.92
CA ARG A 27 0.85 -8.76 10.49
C ARG A 27 0.11 -8.84 11.81
N ALA A 28 0.33 -7.88 12.71
CA ALA A 28 -0.39 -7.80 13.98
C ALA A 28 -1.91 -7.68 13.77
N LEU A 29 -2.35 -6.86 12.80
CA LEU A 29 -3.76 -6.71 12.47
C LEU A 29 -4.41 -7.98 11.91
N MET A 30 -3.65 -8.78 11.14
CA MET A 30 -4.13 -10.06 10.62
C MET A 30 -4.17 -11.14 11.70
N ALA A 31 -3.20 -11.13 12.62
CA ALA A 31 -3.15 -12.05 13.75
C ALA A 31 -4.22 -11.77 14.81
N ASP A 32 -4.70 -10.53 14.93
CA ASP A 32 -5.80 -10.17 15.85
C ASP A 32 -7.09 -10.90 15.44
N THR A 33 -7.51 -11.96 16.15
CA THR A 33 -8.75 -12.69 15.87
C THR A 33 -10.00 -12.03 16.48
N SER A 34 -9.84 -11.04 17.35
CA SER A 34 -10.92 -10.45 18.16
C SER A 34 -11.78 -9.40 17.43
N GLY A 35 -11.46 -9.09 16.17
CA GLY A 35 -12.01 -7.93 15.47
C GLY A 35 -13.02 -8.18 14.35
N ARG A 36 -14.07 -7.35 14.34
CA ARG A 36 -15.02 -7.25 13.22
C ARG A 36 -14.26 -6.90 11.93
N ARG A 37 -14.57 -7.61 10.83
CA ARG A 37 -13.92 -7.46 9.51
C ARG A 37 -13.85 -6.00 9.05
N LEU A 38 -14.93 -5.23 9.21
CA LEU A 38 -14.98 -3.82 8.84
C LEU A 38 -13.99 -2.95 9.65
N ARG A 39 -13.86 -3.21 10.95
CA ARG A 39 -12.91 -2.49 11.82
C ARG A 39 -11.48 -2.77 11.39
N LYS A 40 -11.17 -4.03 11.09
CA LYS A 40 -9.87 -4.44 10.54
C LYS A 40 -9.58 -3.75 9.22
N ALA A 41 -10.54 -3.73 8.30
CA ALA A 41 -10.39 -3.05 7.01
C ALA A 41 -10.08 -1.54 7.16
N ARG A 42 -10.78 -0.86 8.07
CA ARG A 42 -10.49 0.57 8.38
C ARG A 42 -9.09 0.76 8.95
N LYS A 43 -8.66 -0.09 9.88
CA LYS A 43 -7.31 -0.01 10.48
C LYS A 43 -6.22 -0.29 9.44
N ALA A 44 -6.41 -1.29 8.59
CA ALA A 44 -5.53 -1.58 7.46
C ALA A 44 -5.40 -0.36 6.52
N LYS A 45 -6.52 0.29 6.18
CA LYS A 45 -6.51 1.50 5.35
C LYS A 45 -5.71 2.64 6.01
N SER A 46 -5.84 2.83 7.32
CA SER A 46 -5.05 3.83 8.05
C SER A 46 -3.55 3.53 7.97
N ILE A 47 -3.14 2.30 8.33
CA ILE A 47 -1.74 1.85 8.29
C ILE A 47 -1.12 2.09 6.90
N MET A 48 -1.86 1.73 5.85
CA MET A 48 -1.43 1.97 4.46
C MET A 48 -1.30 3.46 4.14
N SER A 49 -2.30 4.26 4.52
CA SER A 49 -2.29 5.71 4.29
C SER A 49 -1.16 6.41 5.03
N ASP A 50 -0.87 6.02 6.26
CA ASP A 50 0.15 6.66 7.09
C ASP A 50 1.55 6.31 6.57
N SER A 51 1.77 5.05 6.19
CA SER A 51 3.00 4.63 5.50
C SER A 51 3.19 5.37 4.17
N ASP A 52 2.13 5.51 3.36
CA ASP A 52 2.18 6.25 2.09
C ASP A 52 2.61 7.71 2.28
N LYS A 53 2.04 8.41 3.28
CA LYS A 53 2.41 9.79 3.61
C LYS A 53 3.90 9.90 3.99
N LYS A 54 4.38 9.00 4.85
CA LYS A 54 5.80 8.96 5.26
C LYS A 54 6.73 8.70 4.06
N ILE A 55 6.37 7.80 3.15
CA ILE A 55 7.14 7.54 1.93
C ILE A 55 7.16 8.80 1.05
N GLN A 56 6.00 9.42 0.79
CA GLN A 56 5.91 10.61 -0.06
C GLN A 56 6.74 11.80 0.45
N ALA A 57 6.93 11.91 1.77
CA ALA A 57 7.78 12.93 2.38
C ALA A 57 9.28 12.74 2.07
N VAL A 58 9.72 11.51 1.77
CA VAL A 58 11.11 11.17 1.42
C VAL A 58 11.37 11.31 -0.09
N LEU A 59 10.34 11.19 -0.91
CA LEU A 59 10.43 11.27 -2.36
C LEU A 59 10.63 12.70 -2.86
N THR A 60 11.23 12.85 -4.03
CA THR A 60 11.21 14.12 -4.79
C THR A 60 9.85 14.32 -5.47
N SER A 61 9.60 15.51 -6.00
CA SER A 61 8.33 15.81 -6.68
C SER A 61 8.05 14.90 -7.89
N ASP A 62 9.08 14.60 -8.69
CA ASP A 62 8.94 13.70 -9.85
C ASP A 62 8.66 12.26 -9.41
N GLN A 63 9.39 11.77 -8.40
CA GLN A 63 9.16 10.44 -7.84
C GLN A 63 7.76 10.33 -7.19
N ARG A 64 7.25 11.41 -6.58
CA ARG A 64 5.87 11.44 -6.06
C ARG A 64 4.84 11.26 -7.16
N LYS A 65 5.05 11.84 -8.34
CA LYS A 65 4.16 11.66 -9.51
C LYS A 65 4.14 10.21 -9.97
N THR A 66 5.31 9.59 -10.13
CA THR A 66 5.41 8.16 -10.48
C THR A 66 4.78 7.28 -9.40
N TYR A 67 4.97 7.61 -8.12
CA TYR A 67 4.35 6.89 -7.01
C TYR A 67 2.82 6.95 -7.04
N ALA A 68 2.26 8.12 -7.34
CA ALA A 68 0.81 8.31 -7.47
C ALA A 68 0.24 7.49 -8.64
N GLN A 69 0.89 7.51 -9.81
CA GLN A 69 0.50 6.70 -10.96
C GLN A 69 0.53 5.20 -10.63
N MET A 70 1.57 4.72 -9.96
CA MET A 70 1.67 3.33 -9.50
C MET A 70 0.57 2.95 -8.50
N LYS A 71 0.01 3.91 -7.77
CA LYS A 71 -1.09 3.68 -6.83
C LYS A 71 -2.42 3.57 -7.57
N GLU A 72 -2.64 4.43 -8.56
CA GLU A 72 -3.86 4.37 -9.37
C GLU A 72 -3.90 3.07 -10.20
N GLN A 73 -2.81 2.70 -10.87
CA GLN A 73 -2.71 1.44 -11.61
C GLN A 73 -3.01 0.21 -10.74
N ARG A 74 -2.54 0.20 -9.48
CA ARG A 74 -2.86 -0.89 -8.54
C ARG A 74 -4.34 -0.92 -8.16
N LYS A 75 -4.97 0.24 -8.08
CA LYS A 75 -6.39 0.36 -7.77
C LYS A 75 -7.25 -0.09 -8.95
N GLU A 76 -6.87 0.29 -10.17
CA GLU A 76 -7.49 -0.18 -11.42
C GLU A 76 -7.39 -1.71 -11.55
N GLN A 77 -6.19 -2.28 -11.39
CA GLN A 77 -6.01 -3.73 -11.42
C GLN A 77 -6.85 -4.46 -10.36
N LEU A 78 -7.03 -3.86 -9.17
CA LEU A 78 -7.90 -4.43 -8.15
C LEU A 78 -9.38 -4.35 -8.54
N GLN A 79 -9.80 -3.29 -9.22
CA GLN A 79 -11.16 -3.16 -9.75
C GLN A 79 -11.42 -4.16 -10.86
N GLU A 80 -10.50 -4.29 -11.82
CA GLU A 80 -10.58 -5.27 -12.91
C GLU A 80 -10.71 -6.70 -12.37
N ARG A 81 -9.86 -7.09 -11.40
CA ARG A 81 -9.95 -8.41 -10.76
C ARG A 81 -11.29 -8.63 -10.07
N ARG A 82 -11.87 -7.59 -9.44
CA ARG A 82 -13.20 -7.70 -8.82
C ARG A 82 -14.30 -7.87 -9.87
N GLN A 83 -14.20 -7.20 -11.01
CA GLN A 83 -15.16 -7.34 -12.12
C GLN A 83 -15.07 -8.73 -12.76
N GLN A 84 -13.85 -9.24 -12.97
CA GLN A 84 -13.62 -10.60 -13.48
C GLN A 84 -14.17 -11.67 -12.55
N HIS A 85 -13.90 -11.58 -11.23
CA HIS A 85 -14.46 -12.52 -10.25
C HIS A 85 -15.99 -12.43 -10.13
N ALA A 86 -16.57 -11.23 -10.20
CA ALA A 86 -18.03 -11.07 -10.18
C ALA A 86 -18.71 -11.63 -11.43
N GLY A 87 -18.02 -11.63 -12.58
CA GLY A 87 -18.51 -12.22 -13.83
C GLY A 87 -18.37 -13.75 -13.89
N SER A 88 -17.39 -14.33 -13.18
CA SER A 88 -17.21 -15.78 -13.10
C SER A 88 -18.17 -16.48 -12.14
N ASP A 89 -18.68 -15.79 -11.11
CA ASP A 89 -19.67 -16.34 -10.17
C ASP A 89 -21.12 -16.34 -10.72
N MET A 90 -21.34 -15.85 -11.95
CA MET A 90 -22.66 -15.79 -12.62
C MET A 90 -22.82 -16.77 -13.80
N GLN A 91 -21.92 -17.77 -13.94
CA GLN A 91 -21.99 -18.85 -14.95
C GLN A 91 -22.26 -20.21 -14.30
#